data_AF-A0A1F2TK04-F1
#
_entry.id   AF-A0A1F2TK04-F1
#
_cell.length_a   1.000
_cell.length_b   1.000
_cell.length_c   1.000
_cell.angle_alpha   90.00
_cell.angle_beta   90.00
_cell.angle_gamma   90.00
#
_symmetry.space_group_name_H-M   'P 1'
#
loop_
_entity.id
_entity.type
_entity.pdbx_description
1 polymer ?
#
loop_
_entity_poly.entity_id
_entity_poly.type
_entity_poly.pdbx_seq_one_letter_code
_entity_poly.pdbx_strand_id
1 'polypeptide(L)'
;MVMVKVNVFEVKAKLSAYLDRAAAGERILICRHNTPVAELRPVGEARTDERPIGPLPGRPTFDVPASFFDPLPGDELDLWEGGGNADPVTASLTGPAKGASKVAETRGGYRRKHGRRPGGRRS
;
A
#
# COMPACT_ATOMS: atom_id res chain seq x y z
N MET A 1 -1.99 -23.12 -14.32
CA MET A 1 -2.31 -21.69 -14.52
C MET A 1 -2.00 -21.33 -15.95
N VAL A 2 -3.02 -21.10 -16.78
CA VAL A 2 -2.83 -20.70 -18.18
C VAL A 2 -2.78 -19.18 -18.23
N MET A 3 -1.67 -18.62 -18.73
CA MET A 3 -1.51 -17.19 -18.96
C MET A 3 -1.51 -16.95 -20.47
N VAL A 4 -2.60 -16.36 -20.98
CA VAL A 4 -2.75 -16.09 -22.42
C VAL A 4 -2.33 -14.65 -22.70
N LYS A 5 -1.37 -14.44 -23.61
CA LYS A 5 -0.96 -13.10 -24.07
C LYS A 5 -1.79 -12.66 -25.27
N VAL A 6 -2.37 -11.47 -25.19
CA VAL A 6 -3.19 -10.90 -26.26
C VAL A 6 -2.90 -9.41 -26.44
N ASN A 7 -2.93 -8.93 -27.68
CA ASN A 7 -2.73 -7.53 -28.00
C ASN A 7 -4.00 -6.71 -27.68
N VAL A 8 -3.84 -5.45 -27.30
CA VAL A 8 -4.94 -4.52 -26.99
C VAL A 8 -5.94 -4.38 -28.15
N PHE A 9 -5.51 -4.57 -29.40
CA PHE A 9 -6.40 -4.51 -30.56
C PHE A 9 -7.40 -5.68 -30.60
N GLU A 10 -6.96 -6.90 -30.29
CA GLU A 10 -7.82 -8.09 -30.17
C GLU A 10 -8.79 -7.91 -29.01
N VAL A 11 -8.28 -7.44 -27.87
CA VAL A 11 -9.05 -7.27 -26.64
C VAL A 11 -10.12 -6.20 -26.81
N LYS A 12 -9.83 -5.05 -27.44
CA LYS A 12 -10.84 -4.00 -27.64
C LYS A 12 -11.98 -4.44 -28.57
N ALA A 13 -11.70 -5.35 -29.50
CA ALA A 13 -12.69 -5.85 -30.46
C ALA A 13 -13.62 -6.91 -29.85
N LYS A 14 -13.10 -7.73 -28.93
CA LYS A 14 -13.82 -8.87 -28.34
C LYS A 14 -13.79 -8.85 -26.81
N LEU A 15 -13.89 -7.66 -26.22
CA LEU A 15 -13.69 -7.48 -24.77
C LEU A 15 -14.64 -8.36 -23.96
N SER A 16 -15.92 -8.43 -24.34
CA SER A 16 -16.92 -9.26 -23.66
C SER A 16 -16.49 -10.73 -23.58
N ALA A 17 -16.03 -11.33 -24.69
CA ALA A 17 -15.59 -12.72 -24.69
C ALA A 17 -14.35 -12.97 -23.82
N TYR A 18 -13.43 -12.00 -23.74
CA TYR A 18 -12.28 -12.09 -22.85
C TYR A 18 -12.67 -11.90 -21.37
N LEU A 19 -13.71 -11.13 -21.08
CA LEU A 19 -14.27 -11.01 -19.73
C LEU A 19 -14.90 -12.32 -19.28
N ASP A 20 -15.64 -13.02 -20.14
CA ASP A 20 -16.23 -14.33 -19.82
C ASP A 20 -15.15 -15.36 -19.50
N ARG A 21 -14.06 -15.36 -20.29
CA ARG A 21 -12.88 -16.22 -20.04
C ARG A 21 -12.17 -15.88 -18.74
N ALA A 22 -12.01 -14.60 -18.44
CA ALA A 22 -11.44 -14.16 -17.17
C ALA A 22 -12.34 -14.56 -15.99
N ALA A 23 -13.66 -14.44 -16.12
CA ALA A 23 -14.62 -14.87 -15.11
C ALA A 23 -14.59 -16.40 -14.90
N ALA A 24 -14.33 -17.19 -15.95
CA ALA A 24 -14.13 -18.63 -15.86
C ALA A 24 -12.82 -19.04 -15.16
N GLY A 25 -11.98 -18.08 -14.76
CA GLY A 25 -10.75 -18.33 -14.01
C GLY A 25 -9.46 -18.20 -14.82
N GLU A 26 -9.53 -17.80 -16.09
CA GLU A 26 -8.33 -17.57 -16.90
C GLU A 26 -7.65 -16.25 -16.54
N ARG A 27 -6.32 -16.22 -16.67
CA ARG A 27 -5.52 -14.99 -16.54
C ARG A 27 -5.01 -14.58 -17.91
N ILE A 28 -5.38 -13.37 -18.33
CA ILE A 28 -5.10 -12.88 -19.67
C ILE A 28 -4.20 -11.66 -19.57
N LEU A 29 -3.00 -11.73 -20.14
CA LEU A 29 -2.05 -10.65 -20.18
C LEU A 29 -2.29 -9.79 -21.42
N ILE A 30 -2.68 -8.53 -21.21
CA ILE A 30 -2.92 -7.56 -22.26
C ILE A 30 -1.60 -6.87 -22.58
N CYS A 31 -1.21 -6.93 -23.86
CA CYS A 31 -0.02 -6.28 -24.38
C CYS A 31 -0.40 -5.11 -25.30
N ARG A 32 0.39 -4.02 -25.24
CA ARG A 32 0.37 -2.94 -26.23
C ARG A 32 1.75 -2.91 -26.90
N HIS A 33 1.78 -3.02 -28.23
CA HIS A 33 3.05 -3.12 -29.00
C HIS A 33 4.00 -4.21 -28.48
N ASN A 34 3.47 -5.41 -28.19
CA ASN A 34 4.19 -6.53 -27.57
C ASN A 34 4.75 -6.29 -26.15
N THR A 35 4.44 -5.14 -25.54
CA THR A 35 4.79 -4.85 -24.14
C THR A 35 3.58 -5.13 -23.24
N PRO A 36 3.70 -5.95 -22.18
CA PRO A 36 2.60 -6.18 -21.24
C PRO A 36 2.24 -4.89 -20.49
N VAL A 37 0.95 -4.56 -20.46
CA VAL A 37 0.43 -3.32 -19.84
C VAL A 37 -0.61 -3.56 -18.76
N ALA A 38 -1.37 -4.67 -18.84
CA ALA A 38 -2.40 -4.99 -17.88
C ALA A 38 -2.64 -6.50 -17.83
N GLU A 39 -3.21 -6.98 -16.72
CA GLU A 39 -3.70 -8.35 -16.56
C GLU A 39 -5.21 -8.30 -16.33
N LEU A 40 -5.95 -9.06 -17.13
CA LEU A 40 -7.35 -9.34 -16.88
C LEU A 40 -7.43 -10.65 -16.09
N ARG A 41 -8.02 -10.57 -14.91
CA ARG A 41 -8.20 -11.69 -13.98
C ARG A 41 -9.61 -11.65 -13.41
N PRO A 42 -10.14 -12.79 -12.94
CA PRO A 42 -11.37 -12.77 -12.17
C PRO A 42 -11.19 -11.86 -10.95
N VAL A 43 -12.18 -11.02 -10.72
CA VAL A 43 -12.32 -10.29 -9.47
C VAL A 43 -12.69 -11.33 -8.42
N GLY A 44 -11.88 -11.46 -7.37
CA GLY A 44 -12.26 -12.32 -6.25
C GLY A 44 -13.57 -11.80 -5.66
N GLU A 45 -14.49 -12.69 -5.31
CA GLU A 45 -15.74 -12.30 -4.65
C GLU A 45 -15.40 -11.36 -3.49
N ALA A 46 -16.00 -10.16 -3.52
CA ALA A 46 -15.93 -9.28 -2.38
C ALA A 46 -16.48 -10.08 -1.20
N ARG A 47 -15.67 -10.22 -0.14
CA ARG A 47 -16.11 -10.89 1.09
C ARG A 47 -17.42 -10.23 1.50
N THR A 48 -18.51 -10.99 1.32
CA THR A 48 -19.86 -10.55 1.67
C THR A 48 -20.10 -10.81 3.15
N ASP A 49 -19.31 -11.72 3.73
CA ASP A 49 -19.26 -11.94 5.16
C ASP A 49 -18.74 -10.70 5.89
N GLU A 50 -19.46 -10.30 6.93
CA GLU A 50 -19.01 -9.28 7.85
C GLU A 50 -17.64 -9.69 8.42
N ARG A 51 -16.66 -8.78 8.35
CA ARG A 51 -15.32 -9.08 8.86
C ARG A 51 -15.46 -9.49 10.33
N PRO A 52 -15.08 -10.71 10.73
CA PRO A 52 -15.26 -11.15 12.10
C PRO A 52 -14.57 -10.14 13.03
N ILE A 53 -15.36 -9.53 13.91
CA ILE A 53 -14.91 -8.49 14.85
C ILE A 53 -14.15 -9.17 15.98
N GLY A 54 -12.88 -9.51 15.74
CA GLY A 54 -11.98 -10.11 16.74
C GLY A 54 -12.52 -11.37 17.43
N PRO A 55 -11.81 -11.93 18.41
CA PRO A 55 -12.41 -12.88 19.33
C PRO A 55 -13.52 -12.18 20.13
N LEU A 56 -14.70 -12.81 20.14
CA LEU A 56 -15.97 -12.36 20.74
C LEU A 56 -15.80 -11.86 22.21
N PRO A 57 -16.66 -10.94 22.68
CA PRO A 57 -16.62 -10.44 24.05
C PRO A 57 -16.88 -11.58 25.04
N GLY A 58 -15.98 -11.78 26.01
CA GLY A 58 -16.22 -12.68 27.14
C GLY A 58 -15.12 -13.69 27.44
N ARG A 59 -14.12 -13.87 26.55
CA ARG A 59 -12.92 -14.65 26.88
C ARG A 59 -11.73 -14.24 26.01
N PRO A 60 -10.55 -13.93 26.58
CA PRO A 60 -9.35 -13.88 25.77
C PRO A 60 -9.06 -15.31 25.28
N THR A 61 -8.95 -15.49 23.97
CA THR A 61 -8.49 -16.74 23.33
C THR A 61 -6.99 -17.01 23.61
N PHE A 62 -6.33 -16.09 24.32
CA PHE A 62 -4.92 -16.12 24.64
C PHE A 62 -4.74 -16.07 26.17
N ASP A 63 -3.87 -16.92 26.68
CA ASP A 63 -3.43 -16.86 28.07
C ASP A 63 -2.43 -15.71 28.20
N VAL A 64 -2.76 -14.71 29.01
CA VAL A 64 -1.88 -13.56 29.25
C VAL A 64 -1.02 -13.89 30.46
N PRO A 65 0.30 -14.09 30.29
CA PRO A 65 1.17 -14.32 31.44
C PRO A 65 1.17 -13.07 32.33
N ALA A 66 1.28 -13.25 33.64
CA ALA A 66 1.32 -12.13 34.58
C ALA A 66 2.44 -11.13 34.26
N SER A 67 3.55 -11.61 33.68
CA SER A 67 4.69 -10.81 33.24
C SER A 67 4.39 -9.84 32.09
N PHE A 68 3.22 -9.95 31.43
CA PHE A 68 2.80 -8.97 30.43
C PHE A 68 2.56 -7.58 31.04
N PHE A 69 2.19 -7.52 32.32
CA PHE A 69 1.94 -6.27 33.04
C PHE A 69 3.18 -5.71 33.75
N ASP A 70 4.28 -6.48 33.76
CA ASP A 70 5.56 -6.02 34.29
C ASP A 70 6.20 -5.00 33.34
N PRO A 71 7.01 -4.06 33.85
CA PRO A 71 7.71 -3.12 32.98
C PRO A 71 8.63 -3.88 32.02
N LEU A 72 8.65 -3.42 30.77
CA LEU A 72 9.55 -3.95 29.75
C LEU A 72 11.01 -3.79 30.22
N PRO A 73 11.91 -4.75 29.92
CA PRO A 73 13.34 -4.60 30.20
C PRO A 73 13.87 -3.25 29.69
N GLY A 74 14.77 -2.62 30.43
CA GLY A 74 15.19 -1.23 30.18
C GLY A 74 15.79 -1.02 28.79
N ASP A 75 16.53 -2.01 28.27
CA ASP A 75 17.10 -2.01 26.93
C ASP A 75 16.04 -2.04 25.82
N GLU A 76 14.95 -2.79 26.02
CA GLU A 76 13.82 -2.78 25.12
C GLU A 76 12.99 -1.49 25.28
N LEU A 77 12.73 -1.04 26.51
CA LEU A 77 11.98 0.20 26.78
C LEU A 77 12.66 1.42 26.16
N ASP A 78 13.99 1.52 26.25
CA ASP A 78 14.79 2.56 25.63
C ASP A 78 14.60 2.60 24.09
N LEU A 79 14.43 1.44 23.44
CA LEU A 79 14.14 1.37 21.99
C LEU A 79 12.74 1.90 21.66
N TRP A 80 11.75 1.66 22.52
CA TRP A 80 10.38 2.16 22.34
C TRP A 80 10.25 3.66 22.64
N GLU A 81 10.98 4.17 23.63
CA GLU A 81 10.98 5.59 24.01
C GLU A 81 11.92 6.46 23.16
N GLY A 82 12.66 5.84 22.23
CA GLY A 82 13.61 6.53 21.35
C GLY A 82 14.89 6.98 22.06
N GLY A 83 15.17 6.46 23.25
CA GLY A 83 16.42 6.65 24.00
C GLY A 83 17.56 5.78 23.50
N GLY A 84 17.24 4.67 22.82
CA GLY A 84 18.20 3.83 22.12
C GLY A 84 18.63 4.50 20.83
N ASN A 85 19.85 5.05 20.79
CA ASN A 85 20.53 5.43 19.56
C ASN A 85 20.93 4.18 18.76
N ALA A 86 19.94 3.44 18.27
CA ALA A 86 20.07 2.31 17.36
C ALA A 86 18.70 1.92 16.83
N ASP A 87 18.20 2.64 15.82
CA ASP A 87 17.23 2.04 14.92
C ASP A 87 17.83 0.72 14.38
N PRO A 88 17.15 -0.43 14.49
CA PRO A 88 17.66 -1.68 13.91
C PRO A 88 17.76 -1.63 12.38
N VAL A 89 17.09 -0.65 11.73
CA VAL A 89 17.22 -0.37 10.29
C VAL A 89 18.44 0.48 9.93
N THR A 90 19.02 1.22 10.90
CA THR A 90 20.17 2.11 10.69
C THR A 90 21.47 1.49 11.20
N ALA A 91 21.40 0.65 12.24
CA ALA A 91 22.55 -0.05 12.83
C ALA A 91 23.25 -1.03 11.87
N SER A 92 22.53 -1.64 10.93
CA SER A 92 23.13 -2.52 9.91
C SER A 92 23.85 -1.76 8.77
N LEU A 93 23.77 -0.42 8.73
CA LEU A 93 24.26 0.37 7.59
C LEU A 93 25.32 1.42 7.91
N THR A 94 25.69 1.68 9.18
CA THR A 94 26.59 2.81 9.47
C THR A 94 27.60 2.49 10.58
N GLY A 95 28.89 2.39 10.18
CA GLY A 95 30.03 2.55 11.09
C GLY A 95 30.09 3.96 11.70
N PRO A 96 30.96 4.23 12.67
CA PRO A 96 30.76 5.32 13.61
C PRO A 96 30.88 6.69 12.93
N ALA A 97 29.82 7.49 12.99
CA ALA A 97 29.87 8.91 12.61
C ALA A 97 29.21 9.77 13.69
N LYS A 98 30.05 10.49 14.43
CA LYS A 98 29.67 11.65 15.26
C LYS A 98 29.09 12.75 14.38
N GLY A 99 27.97 13.34 14.80
CA GLY A 99 27.55 14.66 14.34
C GLY A 99 26.04 14.86 14.35
N ALA A 100 25.53 15.52 15.39
CA ALA A 100 24.13 15.92 15.46
C ALA A 100 23.84 17.06 14.45
N SER A 101 22.98 16.80 13.47
CA SER A 101 22.44 17.84 12.58
C SER A 101 21.00 18.16 12.96
N LYS A 102 20.76 19.40 13.44
CA LYS A 102 19.43 19.93 13.74
C LYS A 102 18.60 20.05 12.45
N VAL A 103 17.39 19.48 12.45
CA VAL A 103 16.43 19.57 11.35
C VAL A 103 15.62 20.86 11.49
N ALA A 104 15.59 21.67 10.43
CA ALA A 104 14.81 22.91 10.35
C ALA A 104 13.45 22.63 9.67
N GLU A 105 12.34 22.83 10.38
CA GLU A 105 11.00 22.79 9.78
C GLU A 105 10.76 24.04 8.93
N THR A 106 10.55 23.85 7.63
CA THR A 106 10.07 24.89 6.71
C THR A 106 8.54 24.81 6.63
N ARG A 107 7.86 25.82 7.17
CA ARG A 107 6.41 25.98 7.03
C ARG A 107 6.05 26.34 5.59
N GLY A 108 5.58 25.37 4.81
CA GLY A 108 5.02 25.57 3.47
C GLY A 108 3.60 26.13 3.52
N GLY A 109 3.42 27.41 3.21
CA GLY A 109 2.11 28.06 3.11
C GLY A 109 1.33 27.65 1.84
N TYR A 110 0.06 27.29 2.00
CA TYR A 110 -0.87 27.01 0.91
C TYR A 110 -1.25 28.29 0.13
N ARG A 111 -0.93 28.34 -1.17
CA ARG A 111 -1.38 29.41 -2.08
C ARG A 111 -2.68 29.01 -2.78
N ARG A 112 -3.81 29.58 -2.34
CA ARG A 112 -5.11 29.45 -3.03
C ARG A 112 -5.05 30.10 -4.42
N LYS A 113 -5.39 29.36 -5.48
CA LYS A 113 -5.66 29.93 -6.80
C LYS A 113 -7.14 30.30 -6.91
N HIS A 114 -7.44 31.60 -6.96
CA HIS A 114 -8.75 32.07 -7.43
C HIS A 114 -8.70 32.31 -8.94
N GLY A 115 -9.68 31.74 -9.65
CA GLY A 115 -9.83 31.88 -11.09
C GLY A 115 -10.56 33.16 -11.50
N ARG A 116 -10.30 33.60 -12.73
CA ARG A 116 -11.22 34.37 -13.59
C ARG A 116 -11.01 33.96 -15.05
N ARG A 117 -12.04 33.37 -15.66
CA ARG A 117 -12.38 33.47 -17.09
C ARG A 117 -13.42 34.61 -17.23
N PRO A 118 -13.92 35.03 -18.41
CA PRO A 118 -13.51 34.84 -19.83
C PRO A 118 -13.56 36.15 -20.67
N GLY A 119 -13.29 36.04 -21.98
CA GLY A 119 -13.72 36.99 -23.05
C GLY A 119 -12.61 37.95 -23.50
N GLY A 120 -12.39 38.26 -24.77
CA GLY A 120 -13.05 37.93 -26.02
C GLY A 120 -12.60 38.94 -27.09
N ARG A 121 -12.37 38.45 -28.32
CA ARG A 121 -12.45 39.12 -29.64
C ARG A 121 -11.47 40.23 -30.05
N ARG A 122 -11.04 40.03 -31.32
CA ARG A 122 -10.73 40.98 -32.41
C ARG A 122 -9.43 41.77 -32.21
N SER A 123 -8.62 42.03 -33.24
CA SER A 123 -8.84 42.14 -34.68
C SER A 123 -7.76 41.42 -35.49
#